data_AF-A0A8T3LS69-F1
#
_entry.id   AF-A0A8T3LS69-F1
#
_cell.length_a   1.000
_cell.length_b   1.000
_cell.length_c   1.000
_cell.angle_alpha   90.00
_cell.angle_beta   90.00
_cell.angle_gamma   90.00
#
_symmetry.space_group_name_H-M   'P 1'
#
loop_
_entity.id
_entity.type
_entity.pdbx_description
1 polymer ?
#
loop_
_entity_poly.entity_id
_entity_poly.type
_entity_poly.pdbx_seq_one_letter_code
_entity_poly.pdbx_strand_id
1 'polypeptide(L)'
;MDLLAALNTGHEGGCGTLHANSAADVPARVEALGVAAGLSREAVHSQLAPALRVVIHLVRPPQGARYLSEVAALEVDSSGLVVSRPAVSFRPDGVAKTGP
;
A
#
# COMPACT_ATOMS: atom_id res chain seq x y z
N MET A 1 2.93 -14.43 -6.81
CA MET A 1 3.20 -15.33 -5.66
C MET A 1 4.49 -14.95 -4.94
N ASP A 2 5.59 -14.66 -5.64
CA ASP A 2 6.88 -14.39 -4.97
C ASP A 2 6.90 -13.16 -4.06
N LEU A 3 6.18 -12.08 -4.38
CA LEU A 3 6.26 -10.85 -3.59
C LEU A 3 5.71 -11.01 -2.16
N LEU A 4 4.45 -11.46 -2.00
CA LEU A 4 3.84 -11.63 -0.68
C LEU A 4 4.49 -12.77 0.11
N ALA A 5 4.90 -13.84 -0.57
CA ALA A 5 5.66 -14.92 0.05
C ALA A 5 7.02 -14.41 0.56
N ALA A 6 7.78 -13.68 -0.26
CA ALA A 6 9.09 -13.14 0.12
C ALA A 6 9.01 -12.11 1.26
N LEU A 7 7.94 -11.32 1.32
CA LEU A 7 7.71 -10.38 2.43
C LEU A 7 7.33 -11.11 3.74
N ASN A 8 6.78 -12.32 3.67
CA ASN A 8 6.37 -13.11 4.84
C ASN A 8 7.41 -14.14 5.31
N THR A 9 8.47 -14.43 4.55
CA THR A 9 9.49 -15.44 4.91
C THR A 9 10.64 -14.89 5.79
N GLY A 10 10.48 -13.71 6.39
CA GLY A 10 11.37 -13.23 7.44
C GLY A 10 12.54 -12.34 6.97
N HIS A 11 12.44 -11.69 5.81
CA HIS A 11 13.30 -10.55 5.52
C HIS A 11 12.73 -9.31 6.22
N GLU A 12 13.20 -9.00 7.43
CA GLU A 12 12.89 -7.70 8.04
C GLU A 12 13.35 -6.58 7.08
N GLY A 13 12.40 -5.75 6.62
CA GLY A 13 12.71 -4.57 5.81
C GLY A 13 12.49 -4.71 4.30
N GLY A 14 11.72 -5.70 3.83
CA GLY A 14 11.33 -5.79 2.42
C GLY A 14 10.51 -4.57 1.95
N CYS A 15 10.82 -4.07 0.75
CA CYS A 15 10.03 -3.04 0.09
C CYS A 15 9.81 -3.39 -1.39
N GLY A 16 8.79 -2.77 -2.00
CA GLY A 16 8.48 -2.97 -3.40
C GLY A 16 7.74 -1.77 -3.98
N THR A 17 7.62 -1.73 -5.30
CA THR A 17 6.86 -0.69 -6.00
C THR A 17 5.65 -1.30 -6.68
N LEU A 18 4.50 -0.66 -6.54
CA LEU A 18 3.26 -1.02 -7.22
C LEU A 18 2.70 0.22 -7.90
N HIS A 19 2.24 0.08 -9.14
CA HIS A 19 1.50 1.15 -9.79
C HIS A 19 0.09 1.21 -9.21
N ALA A 20 -0.27 2.35 -8.62
CA ALA A 20 -1.58 2.64 -8.05
C ALA A 20 -1.94 4.11 -8.28
N ASN A 21 -3.24 4.43 -8.35
CA ASN A 21 -3.71 5.81 -8.55
C ASN A 21 -3.81 6.57 -7.22
N SER A 22 -3.87 5.84 -6.10
CA SER A 22 -3.88 6.34 -4.73
C SER A 22 -3.30 5.29 -3.78
N ALA A 23 -2.92 5.66 -2.55
CA ALA A 23 -2.54 4.67 -1.54
C ALA A 23 -3.73 3.76 -1.17
N ALA A 24 -4.96 4.30 -1.20
CA ALA A 24 -6.20 3.57 -0.95
C ALA A 24 -6.43 2.39 -1.92
N ASP A 25 -5.92 2.48 -3.15
CA ASP A 25 -6.06 1.42 -4.15
C ASP A 25 -5.08 0.24 -3.96
N VAL A 26 -4.04 0.41 -3.12
CA VAL A 26 -2.97 -0.59 -2.99
C VAL A 26 -3.50 -1.94 -2.49
N PRO A 27 -4.32 -2.02 -1.42
CA PRO A 27 -4.86 -3.32 -0.97
C PRO A 27 -5.64 -4.05 -2.06
N ALA A 28 -6.52 -3.34 -2.79
CA ALA A 28 -7.32 -3.93 -3.86
C ALA A 28 -6.47 -4.43 -5.04
N ARG A 29 -5.37 -3.75 -5.35
CA ARG A 29 -4.43 -4.19 -6.41
C ARG A 29 -3.63 -5.42 -5.98
N VAL A 30 -3.18 -5.47 -4.73
CA VAL A 30 -2.52 -6.66 -4.17
C VAL A 30 -3.48 -7.84 -4.14
N GLU A 31 -4.73 -7.60 -3.72
CA GLU A 31 -5.84 -8.58 -3.78
C GLU A 31 -5.99 -9.15 -5.19
N ALA A 32 -6.15 -8.29 -6.20
CA ALA A 32 -6.31 -8.72 -7.59
C ALA A 32 -5.13 -9.58 -8.09
N LEU A 33 -3.89 -9.19 -7.77
CA LEU A 33 -2.69 -9.95 -8.12
C LEU A 33 -2.63 -11.32 -7.43
N GLY A 34 -3.00 -11.37 -6.15
CA GLY A 34 -3.03 -12.62 -5.39
C GLY A 34 -4.12 -13.57 -5.86
N VAL A 35 -5.32 -13.04 -6.13
CA VAL A 35 -6.45 -13.81 -6.69
C VAL A 35 -6.11 -14.36 -8.08
N ALA A 36 -5.51 -13.53 -8.95
CA ALA A 36 -5.04 -13.99 -10.26
C ALA A 36 -3.96 -15.08 -10.15
N ALA A 37 -3.24 -15.14 -9.02
CA ALA A 37 -2.25 -16.16 -8.73
C ALA A 37 -2.80 -17.38 -7.96
N GLY A 38 -4.12 -17.48 -7.80
CA GLY A 38 -4.80 -18.63 -7.20
C GLY A 38 -5.01 -18.58 -5.69
N LEU A 39 -4.73 -17.45 -5.03
CA LEU A 39 -5.04 -17.25 -3.62
C LEU A 39 -6.52 -16.82 -3.45
N SER A 40 -7.14 -17.19 -2.33
CA SER A 40 -8.41 -16.56 -1.94
C SER A 40 -8.16 -15.12 -1.49
N ARG A 41 -9.20 -14.28 -1.56
CA ARG A 41 -9.14 -12.90 -1.05
C ARG A 41 -8.64 -12.85 0.39
N GLU A 42 -9.19 -13.70 1.24
CA GLU A 42 -8.86 -13.79 2.66
C GLU A 42 -7.39 -14.20 2.86
N ALA A 43 -6.89 -15.15 2.05
CA ALA A 43 -5.50 -15.57 2.10
C ALA A 43 -4.55 -14.42 1.71
N VAL A 44 -4.91 -13.61 0.71
CA VAL A 44 -4.11 -12.43 0.34
C VAL A 44 -4.06 -11.41 1.47
N HIS A 45 -5.20 -11.07 2.06
CA HIS A 45 -5.25 -10.10 3.16
C HIS A 45 -4.56 -10.60 4.44
N SER A 46 -4.67 -11.90 4.74
CA SER A 46 -3.94 -12.53 5.84
C SER A 46 -2.42 -12.46 5.66
N GLN A 47 -1.93 -12.58 4.43
CA GLN A 47 -0.51 -12.41 4.10
C GLN A 47 -0.08 -10.93 4.05
N LEU A 48 -0.96 -10.04 3.59
CA LEU A 48 -0.66 -8.62 3.44
C LEU A 48 -0.54 -7.90 4.79
N ALA A 49 -1.43 -8.21 5.73
CA ALA A 49 -1.52 -7.54 7.03
C ALA A 49 -0.19 -7.54 7.83
N PRO A 50 0.53 -8.66 7.97
CA PRO A 50 1.83 -8.67 8.63
C PRO A 50 2.99 -8.22 7.72
N ALA A 51 2.86 -8.35 6.39
CA ALA A 51 3.92 -8.11 5.42
C ALA A 51 4.21 -6.63 5.16
N LEU A 52 3.18 -5.77 5.16
CA LEU A 52 3.30 -4.36 4.80
C LEU A 52 2.64 -3.47 5.83
N ARG A 53 3.36 -2.45 6.29
CA ARG A 53 2.85 -1.47 7.27
C ARG A 53 2.48 -0.13 6.66
N VAL A 54 3.20 0.29 5.62
CA VAL A 54 3.12 1.66 5.11
C VAL A 54 3.13 1.65 3.59
N VAL A 55 2.31 2.51 3.00
CA VAL A 55 2.33 2.87 1.59
C VAL A 55 2.87 4.28 1.44
N ILE A 56 3.85 4.45 0.55
CA ILE A 56 4.40 5.75 0.16
C ILE A 56 3.93 6.03 -1.27
N HIS A 57 2.98 6.95 -1.42
CA HIS A 57 2.40 7.28 -2.72
C HIS A 57 3.11 8.49 -3.36
N LEU A 58 3.70 8.27 -4.54
CA LEU A 58 4.41 9.30 -5.30
C LEU A 58 3.57 9.73 -6.51
N VAL A 59 3.36 11.04 -6.66
CA VAL A 59 2.64 11.61 -7.80
C VAL A 59 3.60 12.41 -8.68
N ARG A 60 3.40 12.34 -9.99
CA ARG A 60 4.08 13.20 -10.97
C ARG A 60 3.04 14.09 -11.67
N PRO A 61 3.01 15.40 -11.40
CA PRO A 61 2.14 16.32 -12.12
C PRO A 61 2.66 16.53 -13.55
N PRO A 62 1.80 16.95 -14.51
CA PRO A 62 2.15 17.07 -15.93
C PRO A 62 3.37 17.94 -16.24
N GLN A 63 3.61 19.00 -15.46
CA GLN A 63 4.75 19.91 -15.65
C GLN A 63 5.63 20.06 -14.40
N GLY A 64 5.73 19.03 -13.55
CA GLY A 64 6.53 19.12 -12.33
C GLY A 64 7.34 17.88 -11.99
N ALA A 65 8.12 18.00 -10.91
CA ALA A 65 8.87 16.89 -10.35
C ALA A 65 7.95 15.91 -9.62
N ARG A 66 8.41 14.66 -9.48
CA ARG A 66 7.76 13.71 -8.57
C ARG A 66 7.80 14.28 -7.16
N TYR A 67 6.68 14.17 -6.45
CA TYR A 67 6.61 14.50 -5.04
C TYR A 67 5.90 13.37 -4.29
N LEU A 68 6.25 13.22 -3.01
CA LEU A 68 5.49 12.38 -2.09
C LEU A 68 4.14 13.06 -1.90
N SER A 69 3.03 12.41 -2.27
CA SER A 69 1.69 12.96 -2.10
C SER A 69 1.03 12.47 -0.82
N GLU A 70 1.34 11.24 -0.40
CA GLU A 70 0.69 10.61 0.76
C GLU A 70 1.57 9.51 1.35
N VAL A 71 1.58 9.43 2.67
CA VAL A 71 1.98 8.25 3.43
C VAL A 71 0.73 7.72 4.10
N ALA A 72 0.42 6.44 3.88
CA ALA A 72 -0.73 5.78 4.46
C ALA A 72 -0.30 4.54 5.25
N ALA A 73 -0.94 4.32 6.39
CA ALA A 73 -0.79 3.11 7.18
C ALA A 73 -1.74 2.03 6.63
N LEU A 74 -1.25 0.79 6.58
CA LEU A 74 -2.10 -0.36 6.31
C LEU A 74 -2.63 -0.90 7.63
N GLU A 75 -3.95 -1.06 7.70
CA GLU A 75 -4.67 -1.51 8.89
C GLU A 75 -5.70 -2.58 8.50
N VAL A 76 -6.11 -3.40 9.47
CA VAL A 76 -7.21 -4.36 9.28
C VAL A 76 -8.50 -3.70 9.77
N ASP A 77 -9.52 -3.65 8.92
CA ASP A 77 -10.82 -3.11 9.27
C ASP A 77 -11.73 -4.14 9.97
N SER A 78 -12.96 -3.75 10.30
CA SER A 78 -13.94 -4.62 10.97
C SER A 78 -14.37 -5.83 10.13
N SER A 79 -14.11 -5.82 8.82
CA SER A 79 -14.38 -6.96 7.94
C SER A 79 -13.21 -7.95 7.89
N GLY A 80 -12.11 -7.67 8.58
CA GLY A 80 -10.89 -8.48 8.55
C GLY A 80 -10.04 -8.24 7.31
N LEU A 81 -10.34 -7.21 6.52
CA LEU A 81 -9.61 -6.87 5.30
C LEU A 81 -8.62 -5.73 5.55
N VAL A 82 -7.50 -5.80 4.85
CA VAL A 82 -6.49 -4.73 4.88
C VAL A 82 -7.02 -3.54 4.09
N VAL A 83 -7.05 -2.39 4.76
CA VAL A 83 -7.37 -1.08 4.20
C VAL A 83 -6.21 -0.12 4.40
N SER A 84 -6.15 0.92 3.59
CA SER A 84 -5.15 1.98 3.71
C SER A 84 -5.78 3.22 4.35
N ARG A 85 -5.18 3.71 5.43
CA ARG A 85 -5.57 4.95 6.11
C ARG A 85 -4.51 6.04 5.92
N PRO A 86 -4.87 7.24 5.43
CA PRO A 86 -3.92 8.34 5.31
C PRO A 86 -3.32 8.69 6.68
N ALA A 87 -1.99 8.68 6.78
CA ALA A 87 -1.26 9.13 7.96
C ALA A 87 -0.75 10.57 7.78
N VAL A 88 -0.31 10.91 6.58
CA VAL A 88 0.03 12.29 6.19
C VAL A 88 -0.11 12.46 4.68
N SER A 89 -0.65 13.60 4.25
CA SER A 89 -0.71 14.02 2.86
C SER A 89 0.17 15.24 2.64
N PHE A 90 0.65 15.43 1.43
CA PHE A 90 1.54 16.52 1.04
C PHE A 90 1.03 17.18 -0.23
N ARG A 91 1.12 18.50 -0.27
CA ARG A 91 0.91 19.29 -1.47
C ARG A 91 2.18 19.33 -2.32
N PRO A 92 2.10 19.68 -3.61
CA PRO A 92 3.28 19.85 -4.47
C PRO A 92 4.29 20.89 -3.95
N ASP A 93 3.83 21.85 -3.15
CA ASP A 93 4.64 22.89 -2.49
C ASP A 93 5.36 22.39 -1.21
N GLY A 94 5.18 21.11 -0.84
CA GLY A 94 5.79 20.49 0.33
C GLY A 94 5.00 20.65 1.63
N VAL A 95 3.88 21.38 1.63
CA VAL A 95 3.05 21.54 2.83
C VAL A 95 2.38 20.21 3.20
N ALA A 96 2.61 19.76 4.43
CA ALA A 96 2.06 18.52 4.96
C ALA A 96 0.75 18.75 5.73
N LYS A 97 -0.16 17.78 5.65
CA LYS A 97 -1.39 17.69 6.44
C LYS A 97 -1.49 16.29 7.04
N THR A 98 -1.48 16.19 8.36
CA THR A 98 -1.65 14.93 9.09
C THR A 98 -3.03 14.33 8.82
N GLY A 99 -3.06 13.00 8.74
CA GLY A 99 -4.28 12.21 8.71
C GLY A 99 -5.09 12.31 10.01
N PRO A 100 -6.33 11.79 10.01
CA PRO A 100 -7.19 11.75 11.18
C PRO A 100 -6.61 10.93 12.33
#